data_AF-A0A6A5WNH6-F1
#
_entry.id   AF-A0A6A5WNH6-F1
#
_cell.length_a   1.000
_cell.length_b   1.000
_cell.length_c   1.000
_cell.angle_alpha   90.00
_cell.angle_beta   90.00
_cell.angle_gamma   90.00
#
_symmetry.space_group_name_H-M   'P 1'
#
loop_
_entity.id
_entity.type
_entity.pdbx_description
1 polymer ?
#
loop_
_entity_poly.entity_id
_entity_poly.type
_entity_poly.pdbx_seq_one_letter_code
_entity_poly.pdbx_strand_id
1 'polypeptide(L)'
;MEDPDRDWKPSRRPQSTIAQNFMSELDDLFKMDSGLDLLDKNVHQKKQAVSTQTQELQALEARLRETEERLQQAKTSPPRRSDSQRRMPLRGAFPDADKARIGDENSPLSKTQARGKAQVAKDISGALSETPSSSNSAEYILVDRPRTAQSQQSEKA
;
A
#
# COMPACT_ATOMS: atom_id res chain seq x y z
N MET A 1 53.08 -31.68 9.91
CA MET A 1 52.61 -31.98 8.55
C MET A 1 52.98 -30.77 7.72
N GLU A 2 54.01 -30.88 6.89
CA GLU A 2 54.38 -29.87 5.90
C GLU A 2 53.35 -29.93 4.75
N ASP A 3 52.67 -28.83 4.44
CA ASP A 3 51.78 -28.75 3.27
C ASP A 3 52.62 -28.68 1.98
N PRO A 4 52.50 -29.66 1.07
CA PRO A 4 53.31 -29.74 -0.14
C PRO A 4 53.02 -28.63 -1.17
N ASP A 5 51.92 -27.88 -0.97
CA ASP A 5 51.46 -26.85 -1.91
C ASP A 5 51.95 -25.44 -1.55
N ARG A 6 52.69 -25.29 -0.46
CA ARG A 6 53.08 -23.98 0.09
C ARG A 6 54.03 -23.18 -0.81
N ASP A 7 54.81 -23.87 -1.66
CA ASP A 7 55.77 -23.27 -2.59
C ASP A 7 55.29 -23.28 -4.05
N TRP A 8 54.04 -23.68 -4.30
CA TRP A 8 53.49 -23.69 -5.65
C TRP A 8 53.32 -22.24 -6.16
N LYS A 9 54.16 -21.85 -7.13
CA LYS A 9 54.05 -20.57 -7.83
C LYS A 9 53.39 -20.79 -9.19
N PRO A 10 52.34 -20.02 -9.55
CA PRO A 10 51.73 -20.11 -10.88
C PRO A 10 52.79 -19.88 -11.96
N SER A 11 53.14 -20.94 -12.69
CA SER A 11 54.06 -20.86 -13.82
C SER A 11 53.42 -20.00 -14.91
N ARG A 12 54.21 -19.15 -15.59
CA ARG A 12 53.79 -18.25 -16.69
C ARG A 12 53.33 -18.96 -17.98
N ARG A 13 52.78 -20.17 -17.87
CA ARG A 13 52.17 -20.91 -18.96
C ARG A 13 50.71 -20.43 -19.10
N PRO A 14 50.21 -20.18 -20.32
CA PRO A 14 48.83 -19.80 -20.50
C PRO A 14 47.92 -20.92 -19.98
N GLN A 15 46.99 -20.58 -19.10
CA GLN A 15 45.91 -21.47 -18.70
C GLN A 15 45.07 -21.79 -19.94
N SER A 16 44.64 -23.04 -20.11
CA SER A 16 43.83 -23.41 -21.26
C SER A 16 42.48 -22.67 -21.24
N THR A 17 42.06 -22.14 -22.39
CA THR A 17 40.74 -21.49 -22.55
C THR A 17 39.61 -22.43 -22.14
N ILE A 18 39.75 -23.74 -22.39
CA ILE A 18 38.79 -24.76 -21.96
C ILE A 18 38.70 -24.83 -20.43
N ALA A 19 39.83 -24.76 -19.72
CA ALA A 19 39.81 -24.77 -18.26
C ALA A 19 39.25 -23.47 -17.68
N GLN A 20 39.48 -22.32 -18.33
CA GLN A 20 38.84 -21.06 -17.93
C GLN A 20 37.32 -21.12 -18.08
N ASN A 21 36.82 -21.61 -19.21
CA ASN A 21 35.38 -21.77 -19.44
C ASN A 21 34.76 -22.80 -18.48
N PHE A 22 35.46 -23.89 -18.21
CA PHE A 22 35.01 -24.90 -17.26
C PHE A 22 34.98 -24.36 -15.83
N MET A 23 35.99 -23.57 -15.43
CA MET A 23 36.01 -22.93 -14.12
C MET A 23 34.87 -21.93 -13.97
N SER A 24 34.60 -21.08 -14.98
CA SER A 24 33.45 -20.18 -14.93
C SER A 24 32.12 -20.93 -14.86
N GLU A 25 31.98 -22.06 -15.56
CA GLU A 25 30.76 -22.88 -15.49
C GLU A 25 30.60 -23.52 -14.09
N LEU A 26 31.69 -23.91 -13.43
CA LEU A 26 31.65 -24.36 -12.05
C LEU A 26 31.33 -23.22 -11.07
N ASP A 27 31.91 -22.05 -11.27
CA ASP A 27 31.60 -20.84 -10.48
C ASP A 27 30.11 -20.51 -10.57
N ASP A 28 29.52 -20.59 -11.77
CA ASP A 28 28.08 -20.42 -12.00
C ASP A 28 27.23 -21.55 -11.39
N LEU A 29 27.63 -22.81 -11.58
CA LEU A 29 26.90 -24.00 -11.13
C LEU A 29 26.85 -24.08 -9.60
N PHE A 30 27.98 -23.80 -8.95
CA PHE A 30 28.09 -23.77 -7.50
C PHE A 30 27.75 -22.41 -6.91
N LYS A 31 27.48 -21.39 -7.75
CA LYS A 31 27.29 -19.99 -7.34
C LYS A 31 28.36 -19.58 -6.33
N MET A 32 29.62 -19.93 -6.63
CA MET A 32 30.77 -19.60 -5.77
C MET A 32 31.00 -18.09 -5.72
N ASP A 33 30.49 -17.38 -6.71
CA ASP A 33 30.34 -15.94 -6.68
C ASP A 33 29.47 -15.54 -5.49
N SER A 34 29.72 -14.36 -4.91
CA SER A 34 29.00 -13.78 -3.75
C SER A 34 27.47 -13.64 -3.90
N GLY A 35 26.87 -14.18 -4.95
CA GLY A 35 25.44 -14.24 -5.21
C GLY A 35 24.65 -14.99 -4.14
N LEU A 36 25.20 -16.01 -3.49
CA LEU A 36 24.50 -16.71 -2.40
C LEU A 36 24.35 -15.81 -1.16
N ASP A 37 25.43 -15.15 -0.76
CA ASP A 37 25.42 -14.21 0.37
C ASP A 37 24.51 -13.00 0.10
N LEU A 38 24.50 -12.50 -1.14
CA LEU A 38 23.60 -11.43 -1.54
C LEU A 38 22.13 -11.88 -1.52
N LEU A 39 21.86 -13.09 -2.00
CA LEU A 39 20.52 -13.68 -1.96
C LEU A 39 20.04 -13.85 -0.53
N ASP A 40 20.89 -14.36 0.38
CA ASP A 40 20.54 -14.52 1.79
C ASP A 40 20.21 -13.18 2.46
N LYS A 41 21.03 -12.14 2.22
CA LYS A 41 20.76 -10.79 2.69
C LYS A 41 19.43 -10.26 2.14
N ASN A 42 19.14 -10.47 0.86
CA ASN A 42 17.89 -10.02 0.24
C ASN A 42 16.67 -10.74 0.83
N VAL A 43 16.77 -12.04 1.05
CA VAL A 43 15.71 -12.85 1.67
C VAL A 43 15.46 -12.37 3.10
N HIS A 44 16.51 -12.14 3.89
CA HIS A 44 16.37 -11.60 5.24
C HIS A 44 15.68 -10.24 5.26
N GLN A 45 16.10 -9.31 4.39
CA GLN A 45 15.47 -7.99 4.27
C GLN A 45 13.99 -8.08 3.88
N LYS A 46 13.66 -8.92 2.89
CA LYS A 46 12.26 -9.13 2.47
C LYS A 46 11.42 -9.76 3.57
N LYS A 47 11.97 -10.73 4.30
CA LYS A 47 11.28 -11.36 5.44
C LYS A 47 10.94 -10.33 6.51
N GLN A 48 11.87 -9.43 6.83
CA GLN A 48 11.61 -8.34 7.78
C GLN A 48 10.50 -7.42 7.27
N ALA A 49 10.57 -6.98 6.02
CA ALA A 49 9.55 -6.11 5.42
C ALA A 49 8.15 -6.75 5.39
N VAL A 50 8.05 -8.04 5.06
CA VAL A 50 6.77 -8.76 5.06
C VAL A 50 6.23 -8.91 6.49
N SER A 51 7.12 -9.19 7.47
CA SER A 51 6.73 -9.30 8.87
C SER A 51 6.15 -7.98 9.41
N THR A 52 6.77 -6.84 9.10
CA THR A 52 6.27 -5.53 9.55
C THR A 52 4.93 -5.20 8.90
N GLN A 53 4.80 -5.41 7.58
CA GLN A 53 3.53 -5.20 6.87
C GLN A 53 2.40 -6.08 7.41
N THR A 54 2.71 -7.33 7.74
CA THR A 54 1.73 -8.27 8.32
C THR A 54 1.25 -7.80 9.69
N GLN A 55 2.16 -7.29 10.53
CA GLN A 55 1.80 -6.72 11.84
C GLN A 55 0.90 -5.50 11.70
N GLU A 56 1.19 -4.60 10.76
CA GLU A 56 0.37 -3.43 10.48
C GLU A 56 -1.02 -3.82 9.97
N LEU A 57 -1.10 -4.78 9.04
CA LEU A 57 -2.38 -5.31 8.55
C LEU A 57 -3.20 -5.95 9.67
N GLN A 58 -2.57 -6.74 10.52
CA GLN A 58 -3.23 -7.35 11.67
C GLN A 58 -3.81 -6.29 12.63
N ALA A 59 -3.08 -5.20 12.87
CA ALA A 59 -3.55 -4.10 13.70
C ALA A 59 -4.77 -3.39 13.06
N LEU A 60 -4.75 -3.19 11.75
CA LEU A 60 -5.87 -2.62 11.00
C LEU A 60 -7.10 -3.53 11.02
N GLU A 61 -6.91 -4.83 10.80
CA GLU A 61 -7.98 -5.82 10.87
C GLU A 61 -8.62 -5.89 12.26
N ALA A 62 -7.80 -5.85 13.32
CA ALA A 62 -8.30 -5.82 14.69
C ALA A 62 -9.17 -4.58 14.96
N ARG A 63 -8.71 -3.41 14.51
CA ARG A 63 -9.47 -2.17 14.63
C ARG A 63 -10.77 -2.21 13.85
N LEU A 64 -10.75 -2.73 12.62
CA LEU A 64 -11.97 -2.87 11.82
C LEU A 64 -12.98 -3.80 12.50
N ARG A 65 -12.51 -4.95 13.01
CA ARG A 65 -13.36 -5.91 13.74
C ARG A 65 -14.00 -5.27 14.98
N GLU A 66 -13.25 -4.52 15.78
CA GLU A 66 -13.77 -3.81 16.95
C GLU A 66 -14.86 -2.80 16.56
N THR A 67 -14.61 -2.00 15.52
CA THR A 67 -15.59 -1.01 15.05
C THR A 67 -16.83 -1.66 14.46
N GLU A 68 -16.68 -2.80 13.79
CA GLU A 68 -17.80 -3.56 13.25
C GLU A 68 -18.66 -4.14 14.38
N GLU A 69 -18.04 -4.72 15.41
CA GLU A 69 -18.76 -5.23 16.58
C GLU A 69 -19.55 -4.10 17.27
N ARG A 70 -18.94 -2.94 17.47
CA ARG A 70 -19.63 -1.76 18.03
C ARG A 70 -20.81 -1.31 17.17
N LEU A 71 -20.65 -1.33 15.84
CA LEU A 71 -21.72 -0.99 14.91
C LEU A 71 -22.86 -2.02 14.95
N GLN A 72 -22.53 -3.31 15.02
CA GLN A 72 -23.52 -4.39 15.16
C GLN A 72 -24.29 -4.27 16.48
N GLN A 73 -23.61 -3.97 17.59
CA GLN A 73 -24.26 -3.66 18.87
C GLN A 73 -25.18 -2.43 18.76
N ALA A 74 -24.74 -1.36 18.10
CA ALA A 74 -25.57 -0.18 17.88
C ALA A 74 -26.81 -0.47 17.00
N LYS A 75 -26.67 -1.33 15.97
CA LYS A 75 -27.77 -1.77 15.09
C LYS A 75 -28.79 -2.66 15.81
N THR A 76 -28.32 -3.49 16.73
CA THR A 76 -29.17 -4.42 17.51
C THR A 76 -29.77 -3.76 18.75
N SER A 77 -29.17 -2.68 19.26
CA SER A 77 -29.75 -1.85 20.31
C SER A 77 -30.81 -0.88 19.75
N PRO A 78 -32.01 -0.76 20.35
CA PRO A 78 -32.99 0.25 19.97
C PRO A 78 -32.38 1.67 20.07
N PRO A 79 -32.80 2.64 19.23
CA PRO A 79 -32.22 3.98 19.24
C PRO A 79 -32.32 4.60 20.63
N ARG A 80 -31.20 4.65 21.35
CA ARG A 80 -31.08 5.44 22.59
C ARG A 80 -31.10 6.90 22.18
N ARG A 81 -32.29 7.51 22.25
CA ARG A 81 -32.44 8.97 22.27
C ARG A 81 -31.54 9.50 23.38
N SER A 82 -30.47 10.21 23.02
CA SER A 82 -29.68 10.97 23.98
C SER A 82 -30.56 12.09 24.53
N ASP A 83 -31.07 11.91 25.74
CA ASP A 83 -31.92 12.88 26.46
C ASP A 83 -31.08 14.09 26.98
N SER A 84 -29.83 14.22 26.55
CA SER A 84 -28.92 15.33 26.90
C SER A 84 -29.24 16.66 26.20
N GLN A 85 -30.29 16.69 25.38
CA GLN A 85 -30.77 17.89 24.68
C GLN A 85 -32.16 18.34 25.15
N ARG A 86 -32.52 18.05 26.41
CA ARG A 86 -33.56 18.83 27.12
C ARG A 86 -33.07 20.26 27.37
N ARG A 87 -33.18 21.05 26.31
CA ARG A 87 -33.59 22.46 26.27
C ARG A 87 -33.72 23.11 27.66
N MET A 88 -32.66 23.75 28.13
CA MET A 88 -32.81 24.87 29.05
C MET A 88 -32.85 26.14 28.19
N PRO A 89 -33.91 26.97 28.25
CA PRO A 89 -33.87 28.28 27.61
C PRO A 89 -32.88 29.15 28.39
N LEU A 90 -31.74 29.46 27.76
CA LEU A 90 -30.79 30.45 28.26
C LEU A 90 -31.41 31.86 28.10
N ARG A 91 -32.41 32.16 28.92
CA ARG A 91 -32.99 33.50 29.06
C ARG A 91 -32.01 34.31 29.91
N GLY A 92 -31.23 35.18 29.26
CA GLY A 92 -30.55 36.30 29.94
C GLY A 92 -29.04 36.44 29.78
N ALA A 93 -28.45 36.18 28.59
CA ALA A 93 -27.02 36.39 28.39
C ALA A 93 -26.62 37.52 27.41
N PHE A 94 -27.53 38.14 26.64
CA PHE A 94 -27.16 39.24 25.72
C PHE A 94 -28.29 40.27 25.56
N PRO A 95 -28.19 41.48 26.13
CA PRO A 95 -29.19 42.55 25.97
C PRO A 95 -28.84 43.49 24.80
N ASP A 96 -28.46 42.98 23.63
CA ASP A 96 -28.07 43.86 22.50
C ASP A 96 -28.45 43.38 21.09
N ALA A 97 -29.13 42.23 20.95
CA ALA A 97 -29.44 41.66 19.63
C ALA A 97 -30.66 42.30 18.92
N ASP A 98 -31.42 43.18 19.59
CA ASP A 98 -32.64 43.77 19.01
C ASP A 98 -32.41 45.06 18.19
N LYS A 99 -31.19 45.59 18.12
CA LYS A 99 -30.88 46.81 17.33
C LYS A 99 -30.31 46.58 15.93
N ALA A 100 -29.91 45.37 15.56
CA ALA A 100 -29.23 45.11 14.29
C ALA A 100 -30.18 44.96 13.06
N ARG A 101 -31.47 45.29 13.18
CA ARG A 101 -32.43 45.23 12.06
C ARG A 101 -32.56 46.54 11.27
N ILE A 102 -31.92 47.63 11.70
CA ILE A 102 -32.06 48.93 11.06
C ILE A 102 -30.69 49.43 10.61
N GLY A 103 -30.40 49.18 9.32
CA GLY A 103 -29.40 49.90 8.53
C GLY A 103 -27.96 49.43 8.72
N ASP A 104 -27.46 48.62 7.78
CA ASP A 104 -26.04 48.64 7.39
C ASP A 104 -25.88 48.04 5.98
N GLU A 105 -25.48 48.91 5.04
CA GLU A 105 -25.24 48.67 3.61
C GLU A 105 -24.02 47.77 3.31
N ASN A 106 -23.64 46.87 4.23
CA ASN A 106 -22.44 46.02 4.10
C ASN A 106 -22.73 44.54 4.35
N SER A 107 -23.85 44.03 3.83
CA SER A 107 -24.10 42.60 3.76
C SER A 107 -23.18 41.93 2.71
N PRO A 108 -22.46 40.85 3.05
CA PRO A 108 -21.56 40.14 2.12
C PRO A 108 -22.30 39.38 1.00
N LEU A 109 -23.64 39.45 0.97
CA LEU A 109 -24.49 38.68 0.05
C LEU A 109 -24.71 39.35 -1.33
N SER A 110 -24.22 40.58 -1.54
CA SER A 110 -24.49 41.36 -2.77
C SER A 110 -23.39 41.30 -3.84
N LYS A 111 -22.29 40.56 -3.64
CA LYS A 111 -21.13 40.55 -4.56
C LYS A 111 -20.96 39.30 -5.43
N THR A 112 -21.93 38.41 -5.53
CA THR A 112 -21.79 37.14 -6.27
C THR A 112 -22.43 37.09 -7.66
N GLN A 113 -22.87 38.22 -8.23
CA GLN A 113 -23.41 38.27 -9.59
C GLN A 113 -22.76 39.33 -10.48
N ALA A 114 -21.43 39.32 -10.57
CA ALA A 114 -20.71 39.81 -11.75
C ALA A 114 -19.22 39.56 -11.55
N ARG A 115 -18.63 38.71 -12.40
CA ARG A 115 -17.24 38.75 -12.91
C ARG A 115 -16.59 37.37 -12.94
N GLY A 116 -16.45 36.87 -14.18
CA GLY A 116 -15.16 36.41 -14.66
C GLY A 116 -14.79 34.97 -14.34
N LYS A 117 -14.82 34.15 -15.38
CA LYS A 117 -14.10 32.88 -15.52
C LYS A 117 -12.60 33.09 -15.20
N ALA A 118 -11.97 32.00 -14.73
CA ALA A 118 -10.56 31.82 -14.36
C ALA A 118 -10.24 32.14 -12.90
N GLN A 119 -9.63 31.16 -12.22
CA GLN A 119 -8.99 31.25 -10.89
C GLN A 119 -9.84 30.88 -9.65
N VAL A 120 -10.65 29.83 -9.69
CA VAL A 120 -11.16 29.17 -8.45
C VAL A 120 -11.06 27.65 -8.59
N ALA A 121 -9.84 27.15 -8.69
CA ALA A 121 -9.56 25.70 -8.66
C ALA A 121 -8.35 25.37 -7.77
N LYS A 122 -8.07 26.21 -6.76
CA LYS A 122 -6.95 25.97 -5.83
C LYS A 122 -7.33 25.64 -4.40
N ASP A 123 -8.57 25.88 -3.95
CA ASP A 123 -8.92 25.69 -2.54
C ASP A 123 -10.28 25.00 -2.35
N ILE A 124 -10.42 23.76 -2.86
CA ILE A 124 -11.51 22.86 -2.44
C ILE A 124 -10.88 21.70 -1.67
N SER A 125 -10.73 21.88 -0.36
CA SER A 125 -10.35 20.81 0.57
C SER A 125 -11.48 19.77 0.61
N GLY A 126 -11.31 18.66 -0.13
CA GLY A 126 -12.27 17.55 -0.17
C GLY A 126 -12.69 17.10 -1.57
N ALA A 127 -12.16 17.70 -2.65
CA ALA A 127 -12.29 17.14 -3.99
C ALA A 127 -11.18 16.09 -4.23
N LEU A 128 -11.58 14.91 -4.70
CA LEU A 128 -10.75 13.74 -4.98
C LEU A 128 -9.44 14.12 -5.68
N SER A 129 -8.30 13.67 -5.15
CA SER A 129 -7.04 13.70 -5.89
C SER A 129 -7.24 12.98 -7.21
N GLU A 130 -6.80 13.61 -8.31
CA GLU A 130 -6.77 12.99 -9.63
C GLU A 130 -6.11 11.61 -9.52
N THR A 131 -6.81 10.57 -9.97
CA THR A 131 -6.26 9.22 -10.00
C THR A 131 -4.95 9.25 -10.77
N PRO A 132 -3.84 8.74 -10.22
CA PRO A 132 -2.59 8.68 -10.97
C PRO A 132 -2.84 7.84 -12.22
N SER A 133 -2.73 8.47 -13.39
CA SER A 133 -2.70 7.75 -14.67
C SER A 133 -1.44 6.89 -14.67
N SER A 134 -1.62 5.59 -14.43
CA SER A 134 -0.56 4.58 -14.55
C SER A 134 -0.08 4.56 -16.00
N SER A 135 1.05 5.21 -16.27
CA SER A 135 1.79 5.06 -17.53
C SER A 135 2.64 3.77 -17.53
N ASN A 136 2.06 2.68 -17.01
CA ASN A 136 2.57 1.34 -17.18
C ASN A 136 1.43 0.53 -17.79
N SER A 137 1.52 0.31 -19.10
CA SER A 137 0.70 -0.64 -19.83
C SER A 137 0.67 -1.96 -19.05
N ALA A 138 -0.52 -2.39 -18.67
CA ALA A 138 -0.74 -3.68 -18.04
C ALA A 138 -0.29 -4.80 -19.00
N GLU A 139 0.95 -5.26 -18.85
CA GLU A 139 1.40 -6.50 -19.48
C GLU A 139 0.74 -7.67 -18.76
N TYR A 140 -0.46 -8.02 -19.24
CA TYR A 140 -1.07 -9.30 -18.92
C TYR A 140 -0.37 -10.37 -19.76
N ILE A 141 0.38 -11.25 -19.11
CA ILE A 141 0.84 -12.51 -19.72
C ILE A 141 -0.30 -13.52 -19.58
N LEU A 142 -0.87 -13.97 -20.70
CA LEU A 142 -1.78 -15.09 -20.70
C LEU A 142 -1.00 -16.36 -20.34
N VAL A 143 -1.30 -16.93 -19.18
CA VAL A 143 -0.73 -18.22 -18.76
C VAL A 143 -1.60 -19.32 -19.37
N ASP A 144 -1.06 -20.05 -20.35
CA ASP A 144 -1.69 -21.27 -20.85
C ASP A 144 -1.65 -22.32 -19.74
N ARG A 145 -2.80 -22.55 -19.10
CA ARG A 145 -2.93 -23.64 -18.13
C ARG A 145 -3.01 -24.94 -18.92
N PRO A 146 -2.07 -25.89 -18.78
CA PRO A 146 -2.23 -27.19 -19.42
C PRO A 146 -3.51 -27.82 -18.90
N ARG A 147 -4.37 -28.28 -19.82
CA ARG A 147 -5.55 -29.07 -19.48
C ARG A 147 -5.07 -30.31 -18.74
N THR A 148 -5.24 -30.32 -17.42
CA THR A 148 -5.09 -31.53 -16.62
C THR A 148 -6.07 -32.56 -17.20
N ALA A 149 -5.53 -33.71 -17.58
CA ALA A 149 -6.21 -34.79 -18.26
C ALA A 149 -7.61 -35.02 -17.67
N GLN A 150 -8.64 -34.81 -18.49
CA GLN A 150 -9.96 -35.33 -18.18
C GLN A 150 -9.83 -36.86 -18.14
N SER A 151 -10.18 -37.41 -16.98
CA SER A 151 -10.37 -38.82 -16.72
C SER A 151 -11.13 -39.47 -17.87
N GLN A 152 -10.46 -40.38 -18.59
CA GLN A 152 -11.15 -41.36 -19.40
C GLN A 152 -11.86 -42.34 -18.48
N GLN A 153 -13.14 -42.07 -18.21
CA GLN A 153 -14.08 -43.04 -17.66
C GLN A 153 -15.41 -42.85 -18.36
N SER A 154 -15.57 -43.45 -19.54
CA SER A 154 -16.86 -43.87 -20.07
C SER A 154 -16.67 -44.68 -21.36
N GLU A 155 -16.29 -45.95 -21.23
CA GLU A 155 -16.56 -46.92 -22.30
C GLU A 155 -16.77 -48.32 -21.69
N LYS A 156 -18.04 -48.63 -21.40
CA LYS A 156 -18.64 -49.96 -21.55
C LYS A 156 -20.14 -49.87 -21.26
N ALA A 157 -20.91 -49.84 -22.33
CA ALA A 157 -22.29 -50.33 -22.39
C ALA A 157 -22.40 -51.14 -23.68
#